data_AF-A0A2U1PP18-F1
#
_entry.id   AF-A0A2U1PP18-F1
#
_cell.length_a   1.000
_cell.length_b   1.000
_cell.length_c   1.000
_cell.angle_alpha   90.00
_cell.angle_beta   90.00
_cell.angle_gamma   90.00
#
_symmetry.space_group_name_H-M   'P 1'
#
loop_
_entity.id
_entity.type
_entity.pdbx_description
1 polymer ?
#
loop_
_entity_poly.entity_id
_entity_poly.type
_entity_poly.pdbx_seq_one_letter_code
_entity_poly.pdbx_strand_id
1 'polypeptide(L)'
;MEIGVEENPSSHSYMVVFQYGSAVLFNVEDHEIESYLAIIRRHASGSLKVHEMRKDDYVVKEKPLLREEMQGGPDYIVLKHVDIDSIRIISSVLGQSIALDYHVSQVDGMVEEFTDINRVMEKTGTFTMDRKKLFQLVGKANSNLADVILKVGLFDRSEIAWREAKYAQIYEYLREEYEVTQRFGNLDYKLKFVEHNIHFLQEALQNRKSDLLEWCIIVLLSIENIIGIYEIIRETSIVAL
;
A
#
# COMPACT_ATOMS: atom_id res chain seq x y z
N MET A 1 -28.75 1.44 -41.34
CA MET A 1 -27.38 1.39 -41.88
C MET A 1 -26.61 0.55 -40.90
N GLU A 2 -26.61 -0.75 -41.16
CA GLU A 2 -25.97 -1.77 -40.32
C GLU A 2 -24.45 -1.59 -40.43
N ILE A 3 -23.82 -1.27 -39.32
CA ILE A 3 -22.37 -1.34 -39.17
C ILE A 3 -22.08 -2.79 -38.81
N GLY A 4 -21.72 -3.57 -39.82
CA GLY A 4 -21.28 -4.95 -39.66
C GLY A 4 -20.09 -5.00 -38.70
N VAL A 5 -20.28 -5.70 -37.58
CA VAL A 5 -19.18 -6.16 -36.75
C VAL A 5 -18.52 -7.28 -37.54
N GLU A 6 -17.45 -6.96 -38.27
CA GLU A 6 -16.51 -7.96 -38.75
C GLU A 6 -15.86 -8.59 -37.51
N GLU A 7 -16.35 -9.76 -37.11
CA GLU A 7 -15.65 -10.64 -36.17
C GLU A 7 -14.32 -11.06 -36.81
N ASN A 8 -13.23 -10.46 -36.35
CA ASN A 8 -11.90 -10.77 -36.82
C ASN A 8 -11.44 -12.12 -36.22
N PRO A 9 -11.11 -13.17 -37.01
CA PRO A 9 -11.07 -14.56 -36.53
C PRO A 9 -9.77 -14.99 -35.84
N SER A 10 -8.95 -14.08 -35.30
CA SER A 10 -7.66 -14.46 -34.68
C SER A 10 -7.19 -13.51 -33.58
N SER A 11 -8.11 -12.97 -32.79
CA SER A 11 -7.76 -12.06 -31.70
C SER A 11 -7.27 -12.90 -30.51
N HIS A 12 -5.95 -13.06 -30.40
CA HIS A 12 -5.33 -13.76 -29.29
C HIS A 12 -5.62 -13.00 -28.00
N SER A 13 -6.11 -13.70 -26.98
CA SER A 13 -6.31 -13.15 -25.64
C SER A 13 -5.01 -13.24 -24.83
N TYR A 14 -4.70 -12.20 -24.07
CA TYR A 14 -3.51 -12.15 -23.23
C TYR A 14 -3.89 -11.85 -21.79
N MET A 15 -3.16 -12.46 -20.85
CA MET A 15 -3.24 -12.15 -19.43
C MET A 15 -1.85 -11.80 -18.94
N VAL A 16 -1.69 -10.60 -18.41
CA VAL A 16 -0.42 -10.12 -17.83
C VAL A 16 -0.64 -9.96 -16.33
N VAL A 17 0.12 -10.68 -15.52
CA VAL A 17 0.02 -10.67 -14.05
C VAL A 17 1.27 -10.05 -13.46
N PHE A 18 1.09 -9.11 -12.53
CA PHE A 18 2.16 -8.37 -11.90
C PHE A 18 2.36 -8.77 -10.45
N GLN A 19 3.63 -8.75 -10.00
CA GLN A 19 4.02 -9.12 -8.63
C GLN A 19 3.48 -8.17 -7.56
N TYR A 20 3.13 -6.95 -7.97
CA TYR A 20 2.54 -5.93 -7.13
C TYR A 20 1.01 -6.05 -6.99
N GLY A 21 0.41 -7.15 -7.44
CA GLY A 21 -0.97 -7.51 -7.09
C GLY A 21 -2.05 -7.07 -8.09
N SER A 22 -1.68 -6.72 -9.32
CA SER A 22 -2.62 -6.42 -10.40
C SER A 22 -2.48 -7.38 -11.57
N ALA A 23 -3.53 -7.45 -12.39
CA ALA A 23 -3.53 -8.19 -13.63
C ALA A 23 -4.29 -7.42 -14.71
N VAL A 24 -3.81 -7.53 -15.94
CA VAL A 24 -4.44 -6.93 -17.12
C VAL A 24 -4.85 -8.06 -18.05
N LEU A 25 -6.13 -8.07 -18.39
CA LEU A 25 -6.72 -8.99 -19.36
C LEU A 25 -6.92 -8.24 -20.66
N PHE A 26 -6.33 -8.74 -21.73
CA PHE A 26 -6.37 -8.11 -23.05
C PHE A 26 -7.19 -8.99 -23.98
N ASN A 27 -8.20 -8.41 -24.63
CA ASN A 27 -9.10 -9.11 -25.55
C ASN A 27 -9.72 -10.38 -24.92
N VAL A 28 -10.22 -10.26 -23.69
CA VAL A 28 -10.95 -11.32 -22.97
C VAL A 28 -12.39 -10.84 -22.81
N GLU A 29 -13.36 -11.71 -23.12
CA GLU A 29 -14.77 -11.35 -22.95
C GLU A 29 -15.17 -11.32 -21.47
N ASP A 30 -16.13 -10.46 -21.12
CA ASP A 30 -16.59 -10.28 -19.73
C ASP A 30 -17.00 -11.59 -19.05
N HIS A 31 -17.58 -12.52 -19.80
CA HIS A 31 -18.03 -13.81 -19.26
C HIS A 31 -16.87 -14.76 -18.91
N GLU A 32 -15.69 -14.55 -19.51
CA GLU A 32 -14.49 -15.36 -19.27
C GLU A 32 -13.61 -14.81 -18.14
N ILE A 33 -13.74 -13.51 -17.82
CA ILE A 33 -12.92 -12.82 -16.81
C ILE A 33 -12.85 -13.59 -15.49
N GLU A 34 -13.98 -14.07 -14.96
CA GLU A 34 -13.98 -14.81 -13.68
C GLU A 34 -13.18 -16.12 -13.74
N SER A 35 -13.13 -16.78 -14.89
CA SER A 35 -12.31 -17.98 -15.07
C SER A 35 -10.82 -17.65 -15.01
N TYR A 36 -10.39 -16.56 -15.65
CA TYR A 36 -9.00 -16.08 -15.56
C TYR A 36 -8.64 -15.62 -14.15
N LEU A 37 -9.53 -14.88 -13.49
CA LEU A 37 -9.35 -14.46 -12.10
C LEU A 37 -9.27 -15.66 -11.14
N ALA A 38 -10.02 -16.74 -11.38
CA ALA A 38 -9.93 -17.96 -10.59
C ALA A 38 -8.56 -18.64 -10.68
N ILE A 39 -7.90 -18.57 -11.85
CA ILE A 39 -6.53 -19.04 -12.02
C ILE A 39 -5.58 -18.20 -11.15
N ILE A 40 -5.68 -16.86 -11.23
CA ILE A 40 -4.84 -15.96 -10.43
C ILE A 40 -5.05 -16.21 -8.93
N ARG A 41 -6.30 -16.29 -8.48
CA ARG A 41 -6.66 -16.53 -7.06
C ARG A 41 -6.09 -17.85 -6.52
N ARG A 42 -5.96 -18.88 -7.36
CA ARG A 42 -5.35 -20.17 -6.95
C ARG A 42 -3.85 -20.05 -6.66
N HIS A 43 -3.17 -19.12 -7.33
CA HIS A 43 -1.72 -18.96 -7.25
C HIS A 43 -1.28 -17.74 -6.44
N ALA A 44 -2.19 -16.82 -6.13
CA ALA A 44 -1.92 -15.64 -5.33
C ALA A 44 -1.77 -15.98 -3.84
N SER A 45 -0.74 -15.40 -3.21
CA SER A 45 -0.58 -15.42 -1.76
C SER A 45 -1.36 -14.26 -1.14
N GLY A 46 -2.42 -14.57 -0.40
CA GLY A 46 -3.29 -13.59 0.25
C GLY A 46 -4.75 -13.69 -0.21
N SER A 47 -5.67 -13.23 0.63
CA SER A 47 -7.10 -13.20 0.32
C SER A 47 -7.51 -11.79 -0.09
N LEU A 48 -7.59 -11.52 -1.39
CA LEU A 48 -8.26 -10.32 -1.87
C LEU A 48 -9.76 -10.56 -1.77
N LYS A 49 -10.48 -9.76 -0.98
CA LYS A 49 -11.94 -9.85 -0.96
C LYS A 49 -12.47 -9.33 -2.30
N VAL A 50 -13.47 -10.00 -2.86
CA VAL A 50 -14.07 -9.63 -4.15
C VAL A 50 -14.55 -8.16 -4.16
N HIS A 51 -15.01 -7.63 -3.02
CA HIS A 51 -15.43 -6.23 -2.88
C HIS A 51 -14.29 -5.20 -2.85
N GLU A 52 -13.04 -5.64 -2.71
CA GLU A 52 -11.87 -4.76 -2.70
C GLU A 52 -11.17 -4.73 -4.08
N MET A 53 -11.66 -5.51 -5.05
CA MET A 53 -11.15 -5.50 -6.43
C MET A 53 -11.47 -4.19 -7.13
N ARG A 54 -10.43 -3.55 -7.66
CA ARG A 54 -10.55 -2.41 -8.55
C ARG A 54 -10.53 -2.92 -10.00
N LYS A 55 -11.46 -2.43 -10.83
CA LYS A 55 -11.52 -2.71 -12.28
C LYS A 55 -11.47 -1.39 -13.02
N ASP A 56 -10.72 -1.37 -14.11
CA ASP A 56 -10.65 -0.26 -15.05
C ASP A 56 -10.56 -0.85 -16.47
N ASP A 57 -11.21 -0.20 -17.43
CA ASP A 57 -11.32 -0.67 -18.82
C ASP A 57 -10.67 0.36 -19.75
N TYR A 58 -9.76 -0.08 -20.61
CA TYR A 58 -9.05 0.81 -21.55
C TYR A 58 -9.02 0.22 -22.95
N VAL A 59 -9.34 1.05 -23.96
CA VAL A 59 -9.51 0.56 -25.33
C VAL A 59 -8.23 0.75 -26.14
N VAL A 60 -7.73 -0.33 -26.74
CA VAL A 60 -6.59 -0.29 -27.67
C VAL A 60 -7.09 -0.58 -29.08
N LYS A 61 -6.85 0.34 -30.01
CA LYS A 61 -7.27 0.24 -31.41
C LYS A 61 -6.06 0.11 -32.32
N GLU A 62 -6.10 -0.80 -33.29
CA GLU A 62 -5.09 -0.88 -34.34
C GLU A 62 -5.54 -0.13 -35.59
N LYS A 63 -4.66 0.71 -36.16
CA LYS A 63 -4.90 1.41 -37.42
C LYS A 63 -3.61 1.44 -38.25
N PRO A 64 -3.39 0.48 -39.16
CA PRO A 64 -2.16 0.38 -39.96
C PRO A 64 -1.85 1.61 -40.82
N LEU A 65 -2.88 2.38 -41.19
CA LEU A 65 -2.76 3.62 -41.97
C LEU A 65 -2.50 4.87 -41.12
N LEU A 66 -2.20 4.71 -39.83
CA LEU A 66 -1.87 5.83 -38.94
C LEU A 66 -0.55 6.48 -39.41
N ARG A 67 -0.54 7.82 -39.46
CA ARG A 67 0.63 8.60 -39.91
C ARG A 67 1.77 8.54 -38.89
N GLU A 68 1.42 8.58 -37.61
CA GLU A 68 2.33 8.45 -36.47
C GLU A 68 2.28 7.02 -35.91
N GLU A 69 3.19 6.69 -34.99
CA GLU A 69 3.22 5.35 -34.38
C GLU A 69 2.06 5.13 -33.39
N MET A 70 1.59 6.20 -32.74
CA MET A 70 0.43 6.18 -31.86
C MET A 70 -0.38 7.48 -31.94
N GLN A 71 -1.63 7.44 -31.49
CA GLN A 71 -2.48 8.60 -31.25
C GLN A 71 -3.29 8.37 -29.97
N GLY A 72 -3.14 9.28 -29.00
CA GLY A 72 -3.88 9.27 -27.74
C GLY A 72 -5.31 9.81 -27.87
N GLY A 73 -6.18 9.37 -26.96
CA GLY A 73 -7.55 9.85 -26.81
C GLY A 73 -8.12 9.48 -25.43
N PRO A 74 -9.26 10.07 -25.04
CA PRO A 74 -9.87 9.79 -23.74
C PRO A 74 -10.30 8.32 -23.67
N ASP A 75 -9.75 7.58 -22.71
CA ASP A 75 -9.98 6.15 -22.46
C ASP A 75 -9.61 5.20 -23.62
N TYR A 76 -8.81 5.68 -24.60
CA TYR A 76 -8.29 4.81 -25.65
C TYR A 76 -6.93 5.27 -26.22
N ILE A 77 -6.19 4.31 -26.77
CA ILE A 77 -5.01 4.57 -27.59
C ILE A 77 -5.16 3.91 -28.96
N VAL A 78 -4.81 4.63 -30.01
CA VAL A 78 -4.71 4.08 -31.36
C VAL A 78 -3.25 3.83 -31.67
N LEU A 79 -2.90 2.57 -31.97
CA LEU A 79 -1.56 2.19 -32.41
C LEU A 79 -1.56 1.89 -33.90
N LYS A 80 -0.43 2.13 -34.56
CA LYS A 80 -0.24 1.71 -35.94
C LYS A 80 -0.28 0.19 -36.07
N HIS A 81 0.40 -0.50 -35.16
CA HIS A 81 0.41 -1.97 -35.03
C HIS A 81 0.37 -2.38 -33.55
N VAL A 82 -0.39 -3.43 -33.23
CA VAL A 82 -0.43 -4.01 -31.87
C VAL A 82 0.43 -5.27 -31.86
N ASP A 83 1.59 -5.18 -31.21
CA ASP A 83 2.49 -6.31 -30.98
C ASP A 83 2.57 -6.68 -29.48
N ILE A 84 3.25 -7.78 -29.16
CA ILE A 84 3.41 -8.28 -27.79
C ILE A 84 4.09 -7.23 -26.89
N ASP A 85 5.05 -6.48 -27.42
CA ASP A 85 5.77 -5.45 -26.67
C ASP A 85 4.87 -4.26 -26.35
N SER A 86 4.01 -3.85 -27.30
CA SER A 86 2.96 -2.85 -27.08
C SER A 86 2.00 -3.29 -25.99
N ILE A 87 1.52 -4.55 -26.03
CA ILE A 87 0.65 -5.13 -25.00
C ILE A 87 1.36 -5.10 -23.64
N ARG A 88 2.64 -5.49 -23.56
CA ARG A 88 3.41 -5.47 -22.31
C ARG A 88 3.55 -4.07 -21.72
N ILE A 89 3.83 -3.06 -22.54
CA ILE A 89 3.97 -1.67 -22.09
C ILE A 89 2.64 -1.12 -21.60
N ILE A 90 1.58 -1.26 -22.40
CA ILE A 90 0.24 -0.81 -22.02
C ILE A 90 -0.17 -1.49 -20.71
N SER A 91 -0.04 -2.81 -20.65
CA SER A 91 -0.35 -3.60 -19.44
C SER A 91 0.47 -3.16 -18.24
N SER A 92 1.75 -2.78 -18.42
CA SER A 92 2.59 -2.32 -17.31
C SER A 92 2.10 -1.01 -16.70
N VAL A 93 1.67 -0.06 -17.52
CA VAL A 93 1.18 1.23 -17.02
C VAL A 93 -0.21 1.09 -16.40
N LEU A 94 -1.12 0.36 -17.05
CA LEU A 94 -2.45 0.06 -16.51
C LEU A 94 -2.36 -0.75 -15.20
N GLY A 95 -1.49 -1.75 -15.17
CA GLY A 95 -1.21 -2.56 -14.00
C GLY A 95 -0.70 -1.71 -12.83
N GLN A 96 0.21 -0.76 -13.08
CA GLN A 96 0.67 0.19 -12.07
C GLN A 96 -0.44 1.13 -11.61
N SER A 97 -1.27 1.64 -12.52
CA SER A 97 -2.38 2.54 -12.19
C SER A 97 -3.38 1.89 -11.22
N ILE A 98 -3.80 0.66 -11.50
CA ILE A 98 -4.76 -0.05 -10.65
C ILE A 98 -4.15 -0.48 -9.31
N ALA A 99 -2.86 -0.84 -9.30
CA ALA A 99 -2.13 -1.17 -8.07
C ALA A 99 -1.93 0.06 -7.18
N LEU A 100 -1.60 1.21 -7.78
CA LEU A 100 -1.56 2.50 -7.08
C LEU A 100 -2.90 2.84 -6.46
N ASP A 101 -4.02 2.62 -7.16
CA ASP A 101 -5.35 2.88 -6.62
C ASP A 101 -5.62 2.08 -5.35
N TYR A 102 -5.31 0.78 -5.40
CA TYR A 102 -5.44 -0.10 -4.26
C TYR A 102 -4.55 0.34 -3.08
N HIS A 103 -3.26 0.60 -3.32
CA HIS A 103 -2.33 0.96 -2.26
C HIS A 103 -2.58 2.35 -1.67
N VAL A 104 -3.00 3.33 -2.48
CA VAL A 104 -3.43 4.65 -2.00
C VAL A 104 -4.61 4.50 -1.05
N SER A 105 -5.61 3.70 -1.41
CA SER A 105 -6.76 3.42 -0.54
C SER A 105 -6.37 2.77 0.79
N GLN A 106 -5.37 1.86 0.78
CA GLN A 106 -4.86 1.24 2.01
C GLN A 106 -4.15 2.27 2.91
N VAL A 107 -3.32 3.14 2.32
CA VAL A 107 -2.60 4.16 3.07
C VAL A 107 -3.55 5.24 3.60
N ASP A 108 -4.58 5.61 2.85
CA ASP A 108 -5.59 6.56 3.31
C ASP A 108 -6.33 6.07 4.56
N GLY A 109 -6.68 4.78 4.62
CA GLY A 109 -7.25 4.18 5.83
C GLY A 109 -6.31 4.27 7.04
N MET A 110 -5.00 4.10 6.84
CA MET A 110 -4.01 4.27 7.91
C MET A 110 -3.91 5.73 8.35
N VAL A 111 -3.87 6.67 7.41
CA VAL A 111 -3.82 8.12 7.69
C VAL A 111 -5.04 8.56 8.51
N GLU A 112 -6.23 8.06 8.17
CA GLU A 112 -7.47 8.33 8.91
C GLU A 112 -7.39 7.76 10.34
N GLU A 113 -7.00 6.49 10.50
CA GLU A 113 -6.81 5.86 11.82
C GLU A 113 -5.86 6.69 12.72
N PHE A 114 -4.73 7.16 12.19
CA PHE A 114 -3.78 7.99 12.95
C PHE A 114 -4.30 9.40 13.25
N THR A 115 -5.00 10.02 12.29
CA THR A 115 -5.59 11.34 12.48
C THR A 115 -6.63 11.33 13.59
N ASP A 116 -7.45 10.28 13.66
CA ASP A 116 -8.43 10.10 14.72
C ASP A 116 -7.79 9.93 16.10
N ILE A 117 -6.70 9.17 16.18
CA ILE A 117 -5.92 9.02 17.43
C ILE A 117 -5.40 10.39 17.88
N ASN A 118 -4.79 11.15 16.97
CA ASN A 118 -4.24 12.48 17.27
C ASN A 118 -5.35 13.44 17.73
N ARG A 119 -6.53 13.40 17.12
CA ARG A 119 -7.69 14.22 17.51
C ARG A 119 -8.24 13.88 18.90
N VAL A 120 -8.29 12.60 19.25
CA VAL A 120 -8.69 12.16 20.60
C VAL A 120 -7.66 12.61 21.64
N MET A 121 -6.38 12.49 21.32
CA MET A 121 -5.29 12.92 22.17
C MET A 121 -5.28 14.44 22.39
N GLU A 122 -5.53 15.23 21.35
CA GLU A 122 -5.65 16.70 21.45
C GLU A 122 -6.74 17.11 22.46
N LYS A 123 -7.90 16.45 22.42
CA LYS A 123 -9.03 16.77 23.30
C LYS A 123 -8.86 16.30 24.74
N THR A 124 -8.20 15.16 24.95
CA THR A 124 -8.14 14.50 26.25
C THR A 124 -6.80 14.67 26.96
N GLY A 125 -5.76 15.14 26.25
CA GLY A 125 -4.39 15.26 26.74
C GLY A 125 -3.70 13.92 27.02
N THR A 126 -4.37 12.78 26.77
CA THR A 126 -3.86 11.44 27.09
C THR A 126 -4.26 10.43 26.03
N PHE A 127 -3.52 9.31 25.95
CA PHE A 127 -3.98 8.15 25.19
C PHE A 127 -5.07 7.43 25.99
N THR A 128 -6.32 7.59 25.59
CA THR A 128 -7.47 6.89 26.19
C THR A 128 -7.59 5.42 25.73
N MET A 129 -6.85 5.02 24.70
CA MET A 129 -6.82 3.65 24.19
C MET A 129 -5.94 2.74 25.07
N ASP A 130 -6.39 1.50 25.28
CA ASP A 130 -5.60 0.47 25.96
C ASP A 130 -4.26 0.21 25.24
N ARG A 131 -3.20 0.05 26.02
CA ARG A 131 -1.82 -0.16 25.54
C ARG A 131 -1.73 -1.33 24.57
N LYS A 132 -2.42 -2.44 24.87
CA LYS A 132 -2.41 -3.63 24.01
C LYS A 132 -3.01 -3.32 22.65
N LYS A 133 -4.12 -2.59 22.61
CA LYS A 133 -4.78 -2.18 21.36
C LYS A 133 -3.90 -1.23 20.55
N LEU A 134 -3.21 -0.30 21.22
CA LEU A 134 -2.28 0.62 20.54
C LEU A 134 -1.09 -0.12 19.91
N PHE A 135 -0.50 -1.10 20.61
CA PHE A 135 0.54 -1.96 20.02
C PHE A 135 0.05 -2.79 18.84
N GLN A 136 -1.18 -3.32 18.91
CA GLN A 136 -1.78 -4.05 17.78
C GLN A 136 -1.99 -3.15 16.57
N LEU A 137 -2.44 -1.91 16.78
CA LEU A 137 -2.62 -0.92 15.72
C LEU A 137 -1.28 -0.54 15.09
N VAL A 138 -0.28 -0.22 15.89
CA VAL A 138 1.09 0.07 15.42
C VAL A 138 1.66 -1.11 14.64
N GLY A 139 1.52 -2.34 15.14
CA GLY A 139 1.98 -3.54 14.46
C GLY A 139 1.27 -3.76 13.12
N LYS A 140 -0.06 -3.63 13.09
CA LYS A 140 -0.87 -3.73 11.86
C LYS A 140 -0.46 -2.67 10.83
N ALA A 141 -0.35 -1.41 11.25
CA ALA A 141 0.05 -0.32 10.37
C ALA A 141 1.48 -0.51 9.83
N ASN A 142 2.41 -0.98 10.66
CA ASN A 142 3.79 -1.27 10.23
C ASN A 142 3.85 -2.43 9.23
N SER A 143 3.10 -3.50 9.46
CA SER A 143 3.01 -4.61 8.50
C SER A 143 2.40 -4.16 7.16
N ASN A 144 1.33 -3.36 7.19
CA ASN A 144 0.72 -2.82 5.98
C ASN A 144 1.65 -1.87 5.23
N LEU A 145 2.33 -0.97 5.96
CA LEU A 145 3.32 -0.05 5.39
C LEU A 145 4.46 -0.81 4.71
N ALA A 146 5.00 -1.84 5.36
CA ALA A 146 6.04 -2.69 4.78
C ALA A 146 5.59 -3.40 3.51
N ASP A 147 4.36 -3.95 3.49
CA ASP A 147 3.80 -4.59 2.30
C ASP A 147 3.64 -3.59 1.15
N VAL A 148 3.10 -2.40 1.40
CA VAL A 148 2.97 -1.35 0.40
C VAL A 148 4.33 -0.94 -0.16
N ILE A 149 5.34 -0.69 0.69
CA ILE A 149 6.70 -0.32 0.25
C ILE A 149 7.31 -1.42 -0.62
N LEU A 150 7.21 -2.68 -0.22
CA LEU A 150 7.74 -3.80 -0.98
C LEU A 150 7.08 -3.92 -2.35
N LYS A 151 5.75 -3.76 -2.43
CA LYS A 151 4.99 -3.90 -3.69
C LYS A 151 5.22 -2.72 -4.63
N VAL A 152 5.18 -1.50 -4.10
CA VAL A 152 5.38 -0.25 -4.85
C VAL A 152 6.84 -0.11 -5.29
N GLY A 153 7.79 -0.62 -4.51
CA GLY A 153 9.20 -0.70 -4.89
C GLY A 153 9.48 -1.58 -6.12
N LEU A 154 8.53 -2.44 -6.53
CA LEU A 154 8.61 -3.23 -7.76
C LEU A 154 8.15 -2.47 -9.00
N PHE A 155 7.70 -1.22 -8.87
CA PHE A 155 7.36 -0.36 -10.01
C PHE A 155 8.65 0.15 -10.67
N ASP A 156 9.42 -0.76 -11.26
CA ASP A 156 10.63 -0.40 -11.97
C ASP A 156 10.31 0.06 -13.40
N ARG A 157 11.27 0.73 -14.04
CA ARG A 157 11.15 1.19 -15.42
C ARG A 157 11.00 0.00 -16.37
N SER A 158 9.98 0.03 -17.21
CA SER A 158 9.80 -0.98 -18.27
C SER A 158 11.01 -1.00 -19.20
N GLU A 159 11.83 -2.06 -19.16
CA GLU A 159 13.02 -2.21 -20.03
C GLU A 159 12.66 -2.07 -21.53
N ILE A 160 11.44 -2.44 -21.91
CA ILE A 160 10.94 -2.42 -23.29
C ILE A 160 10.78 -0.98 -23.79
N ALA A 161 10.36 -0.05 -22.92
CA ALA A 161 10.23 1.37 -23.26
C ALA A 161 11.59 2.01 -23.62
N TRP A 162 12.72 1.44 -23.18
CA TRP A 162 14.06 1.92 -23.49
C TRP A 162 14.61 1.39 -24.83
N ARG A 163 13.96 0.39 -25.45
CA ARG A 163 14.48 -0.28 -26.65
C ARG A 163 14.17 0.46 -27.93
N GLU A 164 12.96 1.05 -28.04
CA GLU A 164 12.51 1.73 -29.25
C GLU A 164 11.70 3.00 -28.94
N ALA A 165 11.83 4.02 -29.80
CA ALA A 165 11.15 5.30 -29.60
C ALA A 165 9.62 5.18 -29.61
N LYS A 166 9.05 4.27 -30.39
CA LYS A 166 7.59 4.03 -30.45
C LYS A 166 7.03 3.57 -29.09
N TYR A 167 7.79 2.74 -28.39
CA TYR A 167 7.44 2.19 -27.08
C TYR A 167 7.59 3.22 -25.96
N ALA A 168 8.64 4.04 -26.03
CA ALA A 168 8.81 5.17 -25.11
C ALA A 168 7.62 6.15 -25.21
N GLN A 169 7.16 6.45 -26.42
CA GLN A 169 6.00 7.33 -26.64
C GLN A 169 4.73 6.78 -25.98
N ILE A 170 4.40 5.50 -26.22
CA ILE A 170 3.23 4.85 -25.60
C ILE A 170 3.34 4.87 -24.07
N TYR A 171 4.52 4.54 -23.54
CA TYR A 171 4.77 4.51 -22.11
C TYR A 171 4.58 5.88 -21.46
N GLU A 172 5.22 6.93 -21.98
CA GLU A 172 5.11 8.27 -21.40
C GLU A 172 3.69 8.84 -21.53
N TYR A 173 3.03 8.64 -22.68
CA TYR A 173 1.65 9.08 -22.87
C TYR A 173 0.71 8.45 -21.84
N LEU A 174 0.73 7.13 -21.69
CA LEU A 174 -0.14 6.46 -20.71
C LEU A 174 0.23 6.83 -19.27
N ARG A 175 1.51 7.02 -18.98
CA ARG A 175 1.98 7.38 -17.63
C ARG A 175 1.51 8.77 -17.23
N GLU A 176 1.42 9.69 -18.19
CA GLU A 176 0.84 11.02 -18.02
C GLU A 176 -0.69 10.95 -17.91
N GLU A 177 -1.37 10.26 -18.82
CA GLU A 177 -2.84 10.08 -18.83
C GLU A 177 -3.36 9.52 -17.50
N TYR A 178 -2.69 8.51 -16.94
CA TYR A 178 -3.06 7.88 -15.66
C TYR A 178 -2.40 8.53 -14.44
N GLU A 179 -1.68 9.63 -14.62
CA GLU A 179 -0.98 10.39 -13.58
C GLU A 179 -0.10 9.51 -12.66
N VAL A 180 0.45 8.40 -13.18
CA VAL A 180 1.11 7.35 -12.38
C VAL A 180 2.22 7.95 -11.52
N THR A 181 3.01 8.87 -12.07
CA THR A 181 4.10 9.56 -11.37
C THR A 181 3.59 10.42 -10.21
N GLN A 182 2.51 11.18 -10.42
CA GLN A 182 1.93 12.05 -9.40
C GLN A 182 1.29 11.21 -8.27
N ARG A 183 0.54 10.17 -8.63
CA ARG A 183 -0.08 9.24 -7.67
C ARG A 183 0.96 8.53 -6.82
N PHE A 184 2.08 8.11 -7.42
CA PHE A 184 3.22 7.56 -6.70
C PHE A 184 3.82 8.57 -5.71
N GLY A 185 4.06 9.81 -6.14
CA GLY A 185 4.58 10.86 -5.25
C GLY A 185 3.66 11.15 -4.07
N ASN A 186 2.34 11.19 -4.31
CA ASN A 186 1.33 11.35 -3.26
C ASN A 186 1.32 10.16 -2.29
N LEU A 187 1.47 8.94 -2.79
CA LEU A 187 1.58 7.73 -1.98
C LEU A 187 2.83 7.77 -1.08
N ASP A 188 4.00 8.11 -1.65
CA ASP A 188 5.26 8.25 -0.90
C ASP A 188 5.14 9.28 0.25
N TYR A 189 4.53 10.43 -0.02
CA TYR A 189 4.28 11.45 1.00
C TYR A 189 3.40 10.91 2.15
N LYS A 190 2.30 10.22 1.82
CA LYS A 190 1.41 9.63 2.83
C LYS A 190 2.09 8.50 3.62
N LEU A 191 2.91 7.67 2.96
CA LEU A 191 3.69 6.63 3.62
C LEU A 191 4.65 7.22 4.66
N LYS A 192 5.36 8.31 4.34
CA LYS A 192 6.22 9.03 5.29
C LYS A 192 5.45 9.58 6.49
N PHE A 193 4.24 10.11 6.26
CA PHE A 193 3.37 10.54 7.35
C PHE A 193 3.00 9.37 8.27
N VAL A 194 2.62 8.22 7.70
CA VAL A 194 2.28 7.01 8.48
C VAL A 194 3.49 6.52 9.27
N GLU A 195 4.66 6.45 8.65
CA GLU A 195 5.93 6.09 9.30
C GLU A 195 6.23 7.00 10.50
N HIS A 196 6.09 8.31 10.32
CA HIS A 196 6.30 9.28 11.40
C HIS A 196 5.32 9.08 12.57
N ASN A 197 4.04 8.84 12.30
CA ASN A 197 3.05 8.58 13.35
C ASN A 197 3.32 7.26 14.07
N ILE A 198 3.76 6.22 13.36
CA ILE A 198 4.18 4.95 13.97
C ILE A 198 5.33 5.19 14.97
N HIS A 199 6.36 5.94 14.57
CA HIS A 199 7.48 6.27 15.45
C HIS A 199 7.04 7.09 16.67
N PHE A 200 6.24 8.13 16.46
CA PHE A 200 5.70 8.95 17.55
C PHE A 200 4.93 8.11 18.59
N LEU A 201 4.04 7.21 18.14
CA LEU A 201 3.29 6.34 19.03
C LEU A 201 4.18 5.32 19.75
N GLN A 202 5.22 4.80 19.09
CA GLN A 202 6.19 3.90 19.71
C GLN A 202 6.98 4.62 20.82
N GLU A 203 7.42 5.85 20.61
CA GLU A 203 8.11 6.67 21.61
C GLU A 203 7.19 6.96 22.82
N ALA A 204 5.94 7.37 22.56
CA ALA A 204 4.95 7.59 23.60
C ALA A 204 4.67 6.31 24.44
N LEU A 205 4.69 5.14 23.79
CA LEU A 205 4.54 3.84 24.44
C LEU A 205 5.76 3.41 25.25
N GLN A 206 6.97 3.78 24.83
CA GLN A 206 8.22 3.48 25.53
C GLN A 206 8.40 4.33 26.79
N ASN A 207 8.02 5.61 26.76
CA ASN A 207 8.20 6.52 27.89
C ASN A 207 7.47 6.03 29.16
N ARG A 208 6.32 5.36 29.00
CA ARG A 208 5.56 4.75 30.12
C ARG A 208 6.22 3.51 30.76
N LYS A 209 7.27 2.92 30.17
CA LYS A 209 8.04 1.87 30.84
C LYS A 209 9.01 2.45 31.87
N SER A 210 9.45 3.70 31.71
CA SER A 210 10.32 4.38 32.67
C SER A 210 9.64 4.45 34.04
N ASP A 211 8.36 4.79 34.06
CA ASP A 211 7.57 4.93 35.28
C ASP A 211 7.54 3.66 36.14
N LEU A 212 7.48 2.47 35.53
CA LEU A 212 7.45 1.20 36.28
C LEU A 212 8.79 0.90 36.95
N LEU A 213 9.90 1.21 36.27
CA LEU A 213 11.24 0.96 36.79
C LEU A 213 11.58 1.98 37.88
N GLU A 214 11.14 3.23 37.71
CA GLU A 214 11.19 4.27 38.73
C GLU A 214 10.39 3.89 39.98
N TRP A 215 9.14 3.42 39.82
CA TRP A 215 8.33 2.93 40.94
C TRP A 215 8.95 1.73 41.65
N CYS A 216 9.58 0.82 40.91
CA CYS A 216 10.29 -0.32 41.49
C CYS A 216 11.43 0.15 42.42
N ILE A 217 12.23 1.13 41.97
CA ILE A 217 13.31 1.72 42.77
C ILE A 217 12.75 2.41 44.03
N ILE A 218 11.68 3.19 43.90
CA ILE A 218 11.03 3.86 45.05
C ILE A 218 10.55 2.83 46.08
N VAL A 219 9.95 1.73 45.64
CA VAL A 219 9.48 0.66 46.53
C VAL A 219 10.66 -0.04 47.22
N LEU A 220 11.73 -0.35 46.49
CA LEU A 220 12.93 -0.98 47.06
C LEU A 220 13.58 -0.09 48.13
N LEU A 221 13.77 1.20 47.84
CA LEU A 221 14.29 2.17 48.81
C LEU A 221 13.37 2.34 50.02
N SER A 222 12.05 2.29 49.82
CA SER A 222 11.08 2.37 50.91
C SER A 222 11.16 1.17 51.85
N ILE A 223 11.30 -0.04 51.30
CA ILE A 223 11.46 -1.27 52.08
C ILE A 223 12.76 -1.22 52.89
N GLU A 224 13.87 -0.81 52.27
CA GLU A 224 15.16 -0.66 52.94
C GLU A 224 15.08 0.32 54.11
N ASN A 225 14.46 1.48 53.92
CA ASN A 225 14.25 2.46 54.99
C ASN A 225 13.41 1.89 56.14
N ILE A 226 12.34 1.16 55.85
CA ILE A 226 11.50 0.53 56.87
C ILE A 226 12.29 -0.51 57.68
N ILE A 227 13.09 -1.34 57.02
CA ILE A 227 13.95 -2.34 57.68
C ILE A 227 14.97 -1.63 58.59
N GLY A 228 15.64 -0.58 58.09
CA GLY A 228 16.60 0.19 58.87
C GLY A 228 15.97 0.84 60.10
N ILE A 229 14.79 1.44 59.97
CA ILE A 229 14.06 2.02 61.11
C ILE A 229 13.67 0.94 62.12
N TYR A 230 13.17 -0.21 61.65
CA TYR A 230 12.79 -1.32 62.53
C TYR A 230 13.98 -1.84 63.35
N GLU A 231 15.15 -1.97 62.71
CA GLU A 231 16.38 -2.41 63.37
C GLU A 231 16.83 -1.42 64.46
N ILE A 232 16.83 -0.12 64.18
CA ILE A 232 17.17 0.93 65.15
C ILE A 232 16.21 0.94 66.35
N ILE A 233 14.90 0.81 66.12
CA ILE A 233 13.90 0.74 67.20
C ILE A 233 14.13 -0.50 68.05
N ARG A 234 14.42 -1.64 67.42
CA ARG A 234 14.70 -2.90 68.12
C ARG A 234 15.95 -2.79 68.99
N GLU A 235 17.04 -2.23 68.47
CA GLU A 235 18.26 -2.00 69.25
C GLU A 235 18.00 -1.04 70.43
N THR A 236 17.31 0.07 70.19
CA THR A 236 16.98 1.04 71.25
C THR A 236 16.11 0.40 72.35
N SER A 237 15.17 -0.47 71.97
CA SER A 237 14.31 -1.18 72.91
C SER A 237 15.05 -2.23 73.74
N ILE A 238 16.11 -2.83 73.17
CA ILE A 238 16.99 -3.78 73.88
C ILE A 238 17.93 -3.04 74.84
N VAL A 239 18.43 -1.86 74.47
CA VAL A 239 19.33 -1.05 75.30
C VAL A 239 18.57 -0.35 76.45
N ALA A 240 17.27 -0.11 76.29
CA ALA A 240 16.42 0.52 77.32
C ALA A 240 15.89 -0.46 78.40
N LEU A 241 16.14 -1.76 78.27
CA LEU A 241 15.73 -2.81 79.22
C LEU A 241 16.91 -3.24 80.11
#